data_AF-A0A8J5NBD1-F1
#
_entry.id   AF-A0A8J5NBD1-F1
#
_cell.length_a   1.000
_cell.length_b   1.000
_cell.length_c   1.000
_cell.angle_alpha   90.00
_cell.angle_beta   90.00
_cell.angle_gamma   90.00
#
_symmetry.space_group_name_H-M   'P 1'
#
loop_
_entity.id
_entity.type
_entity.pdbx_description
1 polymer ?
#
loop_
_entity_poly.entity_id
_entity_poly.type
_entity_poly.pdbx_seq_one_letter_code
_entity_poly.pdbx_strand_id
1 'polypeptide(L)'
;MNIISTTGTSYSISNSMSTQLCDIEDVEIEECPPDTRDAGTARVCEGCPGKELCLSQVSKPDPDQQVIDTRLRAIKHKILVLSGKGGVGKSSIAAMMSQILASDGHRVGLLDVDICGPSIPLLMGVVNQPILDSQWGWKPVV
;
A
#
# COMPACT_ATOMS: atom_id res chain seq x y z
N MET A 1 -5.47 -1.78 -8.39
CA MET A 1 -5.12 -1.58 -6.96
C MET A 1 -3.84 -0.77 -6.92
N ASN A 2 -3.70 0.25 -6.06
CA ASN A 2 -2.49 1.09 -6.01
C ASN A 2 -1.91 1.12 -4.59
N ILE A 3 -0.59 1.17 -4.47
CA ILE A 3 0.11 1.29 -3.19
C ILE A 3 0.97 2.54 -3.20
N ILE A 4 0.76 3.41 -2.20
CA ILE A 4 1.63 4.54 -1.92
C ILE A 4 2.52 4.15 -0.75
N SER A 5 3.82 4.32 -0.93
CA SER A 5 4.84 4.02 0.08
C SER A 5 5.55 5.30 0.47
N THR A 6 5.79 5.51 1.76
CA THR A 6 6.65 6.62 2.21
C THR A 6 7.78 6.11 3.10
N THR A 7 8.99 6.65 2.88
CA THR A 7 10.12 6.47 3.78
C THR A 7 10.29 7.76 4.57
N GLY A 8 10.33 7.65 5.90
CA GLY A 8 10.13 8.81 6.77
C GLY A 8 11.15 9.93 6.59
N THR A 9 10.64 11.14 6.70
CA THR A 9 11.33 12.39 7.02
C THR A 9 10.73 12.89 8.34
N SER A 10 11.55 13.11 9.36
CA SER A 10 11.14 13.76 10.60
C SER A 10 11.30 15.27 10.45
N TYR A 11 10.19 15.99 10.31
CA TYR A 11 10.14 17.44 10.44
C TYR A 11 9.28 17.80 11.64
N SER A 12 9.84 18.62 12.54
CA SER A 12 9.10 19.35 13.56
C SER A 12 8.38 20.53 12.91
N ILE A 13 7.06 20.46 12.80
CA ILE A 13 6.23 21.53 12.25
C ILE A 13 6.14 22.65 13.29
N SER A 14 6.83 23.77 13.05
CA SER A 14 6.64 25.03 13.76
C SER A 14 5.95 26.04 12.84
N ASN A 15 4.61 26.07 12.82
CA ASN A 15 3.79 27.28 13.01
C ASN A 15 2.30 27.07 12.69
N SER A 16 1.49 27.39 13.70
CA SER A 16 0.25 28.20 13.63
C SER A 16 -0.74 28.01 12.47
N MET A 17 -1.18 26.79 12.22
CA MET A 17 -2.52 26.57 11.69
C MET A 17 -3.05 25.32 12.39
N SER A 18 -4.06 25.50 13.22
CA SER A 18 -4.69 24.46 14.01
C SER A 18 -5.47 23.51 13.10
N THR A 19 -4.77 22.67 12.35
CA THR A 19 -5.30 21.38 11.97
C THR A 19 -5.28 20.56 13.25
N GLN A 20 -6.46 20.38 13.80
CA GLN A 20 -6.72 19.38 14.81
C GLN A 20 -6.34 18.04 14.18
N LEU A 21 -5.09 17.62 14.38
CA LEU A 21 -4.71 16.21 14.25
C LEU A 21 -5.61 15.54 15.27
N CYS A 22 -6.67 14.90 14.80
CA CYS A 22 -7.37 13.94 15.62
C CYS A 22 -6.30 12.97 16.09
N ASP A 23 -6.03 12.96 17.39
CA ASP A 23 -5.31 11.88 18.03
C ASP A 23 -6.04 10.60 17.62
N ILE A 24 -5.46 9.87 16.67
CA ILE A 24 -5.91 8.54 16.33
C ILE A 24 -5.43 7.73 17.54
N GLU A 25 -6.27 7.65 18.57
CA GLU A 25 -6.14 6.65 19.62
C GLU A 25 -6.00 5.30 18.91
N ASP A 26 -5.07 4.47 19.38
CA ASP A 26 -4.84 3.13 18.88
C ASP A 26 -6.15 2.34 18.99
N VAL A 27 -6.97 2.39 17.95
CA VAL A 27 -8.16 1.54 17.83
C VAL A 27 -7.62 0.14 17.69
N GLU A 28 -7.79 -0.68 18.71
CA GLU A 28 -7.63 -2.14 18.62
C GLU A 28 -8.71 -2.65 17.65
N ILE A 29 -8.43 -2.52 16.35
CA ILE A 29 -9.14 -3.24 15.32
C ILE A 29 -8.62 -4.67 15.45
N GLU A 30 -9.48 -5.63 15.81
CA GLU A 30 -9.13 -7.04 15.64
C GLU A 30 -8.86 -7.27 14.13
N GLU A 31 -7.58 -7.23 13.76
CA GLU A 31 -7.14 -7.33 12.38
C GLU A 31 -7.42 -8.73 11.82
N CYS A 32 -7.62 -8.80 10.50
CA CYS A 32 -7.65 -10.09 9.80
C CYS A 32 -6.37 -10.86 10.14
N PRO A 33 -6.45 -12.10 10.68
CA PRO A 33 -5.27 -12.83 11.09
C PRO A 33 -4.32 -12.97 9.90
N PRO A 34 -3.08 -12.46 9.99
CA PRO A 34 -2.12 -12.54 8.89
C PRO A 34 -1.59 -13.98 8.73
N ASP A 35 -1.67 -14.78 9.79
CA ASP A 35 -1.24 -16.17 9.78
C ASP A 35 -2.31 -17.08 9.17
N THR A 36 -1.87 -17.93 8.25
CA THR A 36 -2.72 -18.93 7.59
C THR A 36 -3.22 -20.02 8.52
N ARG A 37 -2.64 -20.13 9.73
CA ARG A 37 -3.07 -21.08 10.76
C ARG A 37 -4.40 -20.71 11.42
N ASP A 38 -4.68 -19.40 11.52
CA ASP A 38 -5.85 -18.86 12.22
C ASP A 38 -6.92 -18.33 11.25
N ALA A 39 -6.62 -18.39 9.95
CA ALA A 39 -7.52 -18.00 8.87
C ALA A 39 -8.77 -18.89 8.87
N GLY A 40 -9.95 -18.27 9.04
CA GLY A 40 -11.23 -18.97 9.09
C GLY A 40 -11.59 -19.55 10.47
N THR A 41 -10.69 -19.49 11.45
CA THR A 41 -10.92 -19.97 12.83
C THR A 41 -10.88 -18.86 13.89
N ALA A 42 -10.26 -17.72 13.59
CA ALA A 42 -10.23 -16.56 14.48
C ALA A 42 -11.62 -15.97 14.73
N ARG A 43 -11.78 -15.25 15.85
CA ARG A 43 -13.03 -14.55 16.23
C ARG A 43 -13.51 -13.59 15.15
N VAL A 44 -12.59 -12.85 14.55
CA VAL A 44 -12.85 -11.89 13.45
C VAL A 44 -13.50 -12.57 12.23
N CYS A 45 -13.35 -13.89 12.09
CA CYS A 45 -13.92 -14.65 10.98
C CYS A 45 -15.40 -14.99 11.19
N GLU A 46 -15.96 -14.81 12.39
CA GLU A 46 -17.39 -15.03 12.65
C GLU A 46 -18.24 -13.97 11.94
N GLY A 47 -18.82 -14.35 10.80
CA GLY A 47 -19.61 -13.46 9.94
C GLY A 47 -18.89 -13.03 8.66
N CYS A 48 -17.63 -13.43 8.46
CA CYS A 48 -16.92 -13.15 7.21
C CYS A 48 -17.48 -14.03 6.07
N PRO A 49 -17.94 -13.45 4.94
CA PRO A 49 -18.43 -14.21 3.78
C PRO A 49 -17.33 -15.08 3.13
N GLY A 50 -16.05 -14.78 3.40
CA GLY A 50 -14.89 -15.55 2.93
C GLY A 50 -14.43 -16.68 3.85
N LYS A 51 -15.11 -16.94 4.99
CA LYS A 51 -14.65 -17.91 6.01
C LYS A 51 -14.36 -19.30 5.44
N GLU A 52 -15.25 -19.82 4.60
CA GLU A 52 -15.13 -21.16 4.01
C GLU A 52 -13.97 -21.29 3.01
N LEU A 53 -13.65 -20.20 2.31
CA LEU A 53 -12.46 -20.12 1.46
C LEU A 53 -11.17 -20.14 2.29
N CYS A 54 -11.13 -19.38 3.40
CA CYS A 54 -9.97 -19.37 4.29
C CYS A 54 -9.75 -20.74 4.95
N LEU A 55 -10.81 -21.44 5.36
CA LEU A 55 -10.71 -22.78 5.94
C LEU A 55 -10.23 -23.84 4.94
N SER A 56 -10.59 -23.69 3.67
CA SER A 56 -10.21 -24.64 2.61
C SER A 56 -8.83 -24.37 2.02
N GLN A 57 -8.28 -23.17 2.23
CA GLN A 57 -6.97 -22.76 1.74
C GLN A 57 -5.97 -22.74 2.87
N VAL A 58 -5.27 -23.86 3.09
CA VAL A 58 -4.04 -23.87 3.89
C VAL A 58 -2.99 -23.11 3.08
N SER A 59 -2.90 -21.79 3.22
CA SER A 59 -1.89 -21.05 2.49
C SER A 59 -0.52 -21.42 3.07
N LYS A 60 0.27 -22.12 2.26
CA LYS A 60 1.68 -22.36 2.55
C LYS A 60 2.37 -21.00 2.60
N PRO A 61 3.35 -20.80 3.50
CA PRO A 61 4.15 -19.59 3.49
C PRO A 61 4.72 -19.39 2.09
N ASP A 62 4.51 -18.20 1.53
CA ASP A 62 5.09 -17.84 0.24
C ASP A 62 6.63 -17.93 0.38
N PRO A 63 7.32 -18.70 -0.48
CA PRO A 63 8.78 -18.79 -0.43
C PRO A 63 9.46 -17.41 -0.52
N ASP A 64 8.80 -16.43 -1.16
CA ASP A 64 9.31 -15.08 -1.34
C ASP A 64 8.96 -14.14 -0.16
N GLN A 65 8.21 -14.60 0.85
CA GLN A 65 7.77 -13.75 1.98
C GLN A 65 8.96 -13.07 2.68
N GLN A 66 10.05 -13.81 2.91
CA GLN A 66 11.24 -13.25 3.56
C GLN A 66 11.92 -12.15 2.73
N VAL A 67 11.91 -12.30 1.40
CA VAL A 67 12.46 -11.32 0.46
C VAL A 67 11.59 -10.07 0.45
N ILE A 68 10.26 -10.25 0.42
CA ILE A 68 9.26 -9.18 0.49
C ILE A 68 9.44 -8.38 1.79
N ASP A 69 9.49 -9.06 2.93
CA ASP A 69 9.64 -8.42 4.24
C ASP A 69 10.93 -7.61 4.33
N THR A 70 12.03 -8.15 3.79
CA THR A 70 13.32 -7.46 3.76
C THR A 70 13.28 -6.20 2.91
N ARG A 71 12.69 -6.27 1.71
CA ARG A 71 12.57 -5.13 0.79
C ARG A 71 11.63 -4.05 1.30
N LEU A 72 10.52 -4.43 1.92
CA LEU A 72 9.50 -3.51 2.41
C LEU A 72 9.79 -2.96 3.81
N ARG A 73 10.81 -3.48 4.51
CA ARG A 73 11.18 -3.07 5.88
C ARG A 73 11.49 -1.59 6.00
N ALA A 74 12.11 -0.99 4.98
CA ALA A 74 12.49 0.43 5.01
C ALA A 74 11.28 1.38 4.84
N ILE A 75 10.15 0.87 4.34
CA ILE A 75 8.94 1.65 4.07
C ILE A 75 8.13 1.76 5.37
N LYS A 76 8.04 2.97 5.91
CA LYS A 76 7.34 3.23 7.18
C LYS A 76 5.83 3.14 7.01
N HIS A 77 5.30 3.79 5.97
CA HIS A 77 3.86 3.81 5.72
C HIS A 77 3.56 3.22 4.34
N LYS A 78 2.58 2.31 4.31
CA LYS A 78 2.10 1.60 3.13
C LYS A 78 0.60 1.84 3.03
N ILE A 79 0.17 2.65 2.07
CA ILE A 79 -1.22 3.08 1.92
C ILE A 79 -1.81 2.39 0.70
N LEU A 80 -2.84 1.59 0.94
CA LEU A 80 -3.50 0.81 -0.08
C LEU A 80 -4.75 1.53 -0.59
N VAL A 81 -4.79 1.86 -1.88
CA VAL A 81 -5.93 2.51 -2.52
C VAL A 81 -6.70 1.47 -3.34
N LEU A 82 -7.91 1.14 -2.89
CA LEU A 82 -8.82 0.15 -3.48
C LEU A 82 -10.09 0.80 -4.04
N SER A 83 -10.75 0.11 -4.98
CA SER A 83 -12.08 0.44 -5.48
C SER A 83 -12.77 -0.83 -5.91
N GLY A 84 -14.04 -0.99 -5.54
CA GLY A 84 -14.90 -2.09 -5.98
C GLY A 84 -15.51 -1.90 -7.37
N LYS A 85 -15.32 -0.73 -8.01
CA LYS A 85 -15.89 -0.40 -9.34
C LYS A 85 -14.85 0.30 -10.22
N GLY A 86 -14.92 0.06 -11.53
CA GLY A 86 -14.11 0.75 -12.54
C GLY A 86 -14.52 2.22 -12.71
N GLY A 87 -13.59 3.10 -13.10
CA GLY A 87 -13.89 4.48 -13.49
C GLY A 87 -14.04 5.49 -12.34
N VAL A 88 -13.88 5.10 -11.07
CA VAL A 88 -14.06 6.00 -9.91
C VAL A 88 -12.91 6.98 -9.66
N GLY A 89 -11.88 7.00 -10.52
CA GLY A 89 -10.72 7.89 -10.35
C GLY A 89 -9.68 7.42 -9.32
N LYS A 90 -9.71 6.16 -8.89
CA LYS A 90 -8.78 5.57 -7.92
C LYS A 90 -7.29 5.86 -8.22
N SER A 91 -6.88 5.74 -9.48
CA SER A 91 -5.50 6.01 -9.89
C SER A 91 -5.15 7.50 -9.87
N SER A 92 -6.10 8.37 -10.20
CA SER A 92 -5.95 9.82 -10.07
C SER A 92 -5.77 10.24 -8.60
N ILE A 93 -6.55 9.66 -7.69
CA ILE A 93 -6.41 9.92 -6.25
C ILE A 93 -5.06 9.44 -5.73
N ALA A 94 -4.64 8.22 -6.11
CA ALA A 94 -3.35 7.69 -5.69
C ALA A 94 -2.16 8.54 -6.18
N ALA A 95 -2.21 8.98 -7.44
CA ALA A 95 -1.24 9.88 -8.04
C ALA A 95 -1.18 11.24 -7.32
N MET A 96 -2.34 11.87 -7.10
CA MET A 96 -2.42 13.17 -6.43
C MET A 96 -1.92 13.11 -4.99
N MET A 97 -2.33 12.10 -4.24
CA MET A 97 -1.88 11.89 -2.87
C MET A 97 -0.36 11.67 -2.80
N SER A 98 0.22 10.95 -3.76
CA SER A 98 1.67 10.74 -3.84
C SER A 98 2.42 12.06 -4.09
N GLN A 99 1.89 12.91 -4.97
CA GLN A 99 2.45 14.23 -5.27
C GLN A 99 2.39 15.17 -4.06
N ILE A 100 1.27 15.19 -3.33
CA ILE A 100 1.11 16.01 -2.11
C ILE A 100 2.11 15.57 -1.03
N LEU A 101 2.20 14.26 -0.77
CA LEU A 101 3.17 13.74 0.21
C LEU A 101 4.62 14.05 -0.21
N ALA A 102 4.91 14.00 -1.51
CA ALA A 102 6.23 14.36 -2.03
C ALA A 102 6.51 15.86 -1.89
N SER A 103 5.51 16.73 -2.15
CA SER A 103 5.64 18.18 -1.97
C SER A 103 5.84 18.59 -0.51
N ASP A 104 5.31 17.79 0.42
CA ASP A 104 5.51 17.95 1.86
C ASP A 104 6.87 17.42 2.34
N GLY A 105 7.74 16.99 1.41
CA GLY A 105 9.11 16.57 1.70
C GLY A 105 9.26 15.11 2.11
N HIS A 106 8.24 14.28 1.88
CA HIS A 106 8.37 12.83 2.06
C HIS A 106 8.99 12.16 0.86
N ARG A 107 9.78 11.10 1.11
CA ARG A 107 10.23 10.20 0.04
C ARG A 107 9.11 9.23 -0.27
N VAL A 108 8.44 9.45 -1.39
CA VAL A 108 7.26 8.70 -1.81
C VAL A 108 7.59 7.76 -2.98
N GLY A 109 7.11 6.53 -2.92
CA GLY A 109 7.06 5.59 -4.03
C GLY A 109 5.62 5.22 -4.35
N LEU A 110 5.25 5.25 -5.63
CA LEU A 110 3.92 4.89 -6.12
C LEU A 110 4.02 3.61 -6.95
N LEU A 111 3.32 2.56 -6.49
CA LEU A 111 3.28 1.25 -7.15
C LEU A 111 1.88 1.00 -7.71
N ASP A 112 1.82 0.86 -9.04
CA ASP A 112 0.60 0.46 -9.76
C ASP A 112 0.54 -1.07 -9.84
N VAL A 113 -0.45 -1.67 -9.18
CA VAL A 113 -0.73 -3.12 -9.21
C VAL A 113 -2.04 -3.37 -9.98
N ASP A 114 -2.50 -2.40 -10.78
CA ASP A 114 -3.71 -2.51 -11.58
C ASP A 114 -3.42 -3.15 -12.94
N ILE A 115 -3.93 -4.37 -13.15
CA ILE A 115 -3.78 -5.11 -14.42
C ILE A 115 -4.63 -4.48 -15.55
N CYS A 116 -5.67 -3.71 -15.22
CA CYS A 116 -6.66 -3.23 -16.20
C CYS A 116 -6.25 -1.98 -17.01
N GLY A 117 -4.95 -1.72 -17.16
CA GLY A 117 -4.39 -0.71 -18.07
C GLY A 117 -3.51 0.34 -17.38
N PRO A 118 -2.52 0.91 -18.08
CA PRO A 118 -1.47 1.75 -17.48
C PRO A 118 -1.99 3.14 -17.13
N SER A 119 -2.70 3.24 -16.02
CA SER A 119 -3.26 4.51 -15.55
C SER A 119 -2.21 5.40 -14.89
N ILE A 120 -1.31 4.83 -14.07
CA ILE A 120 -0.31 5.62 -13.34
C ILE A 120 0.85 6.09 -14.23
N PRO A 121 1.48 5.25 -15.09
CA PRO A 121 2.56 5.73 -15.95
C PRO A 121 2.11 6.86 -16.88
N LEU A 122 0.85 6.82 -17.33
CA LEU A 122 0.23 7.88 -18.13
C LEU A 122 0.05 9.16 -17.30
N LEU A 123 -0.54 9.06 -16.10
CA LEU A 123 -0.77 10.22 -15.22
C LEU A 123 0.54 10.88 -14.77
N MET A 124 1.61 10.11 -14.58
CA MET A 124 2.92 10.62 -14.18
C MET A 124 3.80 11.04 -15.36
N GLY A 125 3.35 10.86 -16.61
CA GLY A 125 4.11 11.28 -17.79
C GLY A 125 5.35 10.41 -18.09
N VAL A 126 5.39 9.17 -17.60
CA VAL A 126 6.55 8.27 -17.67
C VAL A 126 6.34 7.05 -18.56
N VAL A 127 5.32 7.06 -19.43
CA VAL A 127 4.95 5.93 -20.31
C VAL A 127 6.12 5.42 -21.19
N ASN A 128 7.00 6.32 -21.62
CA ASN A 128 8.11 5.99 -22.50
C ASN A 128 9.43 5.71 -21.76
N GLN A 129 9.41 5.67 -20.42
CA GLN A 129 10.59 5.36 -19.63
C GLN A 129 10.81 3.84 -19.57
N PRO A 130 12.02 3.34 -19.82
CA PRO A 130 12.30 1.91 -19.76
C PRO A 130 12.26 1.41 -18.32
N ILE A 131 11.70 0.22 -18.13
CA ILE A 131 11.84 -0.50 -16.86
C ILE A 131 13.25 -1.08 -16.82
N LEU A 132 14.06 -0.61 -15.87
CA LEU A 132 15.41 -1.11 -15.66
C LEU A 132 15.38 -2.23 -14.62
N ASP A 133 15.75 -3.42 -15.04
CA ASP A 133 15.96 -4.54 -14.14
C ASP A 133 17.39 -4.52 -13.59
N SER A 134 17.53 -4.79 -12.30
CA SER A 134 18.80 -4.81 -11.59
C SER A 134 18.88 -6.04 -10.71
N GLN A 135 20.07 -6.35 -10.19
CA GLN A 135 20.25 -7.45 -9.22
C GLN A 135 19.38 -7.31 -7.95
N TRP A 136 18.86 -6.11 -7.68
CA TRP A 136 17.98 -5.82 -6.53
C TRP A 136 16.49 -5.74 -6.91
N GLY A 137 16.16 -6.01 -8.17
CA GLY A 137 14.82 -5.87 -8.76
C GLY A 137 14.68 -4.62 -9.63
N TRP A 138 13.43 -4.26 -9.93
CA TRP A 138 13.13 -3.10 -10.77
C TRP A 138 13.54 -1.79 -10.13
N LYS A 139 14.33 -1.00 -10.86
CA LYS A 139 14.67 0.35 -10.46
C LYS A 139 13.45 1.26 -10.64
N PRO A 140 13.11 2.10 -9.64
CA PRO A 140 12.04 3.09 -9.79
C PRO A 140 12.28 3.99 -11.00
N VAL A 141 11.21 4.24 -11.74
CA VAL A 141 11.18 5.24 -12.81
C VAL A 141 11.10 6.62 -12.16
N VAL A 142 12.00 7.53 -12.55
CA VAL A 142 12.11 8.91 -12.05
C VAL A 142 11.92 9.91 -13.17
#